data_AF-F5LBM6-F1
#
_entry.id   AF-F5LBM6-F1
#
_cell.length_a   1.000
_cell.length_b   1.000
_cell.length_c   1.000
_cell.angle_alpha   90.00
_cell.angle_beta   90.00
_cell.angle_gamma   90.00
#
_symmetry.space_group_name_H-M   'P 1'
#
loop_
_entity.id
_entity.type
_entity.pdbx_description
1 polymer ?
#
loop_
_entity_poly.entity_id
_entity_poly.type
_entity_poly.pdbx_seq_one_letter_code
_entity_poly.pdbx_strand_id
1 'polypeptide(L)'
;MSNKPLSMGIILVGVALVLLLGKIGVFTFIGALLWPLVLLVLPGLVLHALVFNRTLPSAAVFPGGVLVTYGILFFLCSLFGWGLMSILWPGFIFGIAVGLYELVYFEKGRDNGLRMIAIGLALVSVVLLLFNLVFTVSIYVFIVLLLAAGVVLIVSGKRIW
;
A
#
# COMPACT_ATOMS: atom_id res chain seq x y z
N MET A 1 26.83 -37.24 -29.29
CA MET A 1 26.09 -36.50 -30.34
C MET A 1 25.22 -35.44 -29.66
N SER A 2 25.33 -34.20 -30.10
CA SER A 2 24.92 -33.01 -29.34
C SER A 2 23.41 -32.77 -29.43
N ASN A 3 22.69 -32.83 -28.31
CA ASN A 3 21.24 -32.58 -28.16
C ASN A 3 20.85 -31.10 -28.36
N LYS A 4 21.48 -30.40 -29.31
CA LYS A 4 21.20 -29.00 -29.66
C LYS A 4 19.78 -28.74 -30.17
N PRO A 5 19.13 -29.62 -30.97
CA PRO A 5 17.78 -29.31 -31.46
C PRO A 5 16.73 -29.39 -30.35
N LEU A 6 16.92 -30.29 -29.37
CA LEU A 6 16.00 -30.48 -28.24
C LEU A 6 16.11 -29.30 -27.25
N SER A 7 17.33 -28.80 -27.04
CA SER A 7 17.57 -27.58 -26.25
C SER A 7 16.98 -26.32 -26.91
N MET A 8 17.12 -26.16 -28.24
CA MET A 8 16.49 -25.05 -28.97
C MET A 8 14.96 -25.12 -28.96
N GLY A 9 14.37 -26.32 -29.09
CA GLY A 9 12.92 -26.49 -29.02
C GLY A 9 12.34 -26.07 -27.67
N ILE A 10 13.00 -26.43 -26.57
CA ILE A 10 12.57 -26.04 -25.21
C ILE A 10 12.64 -24.52 -25.03
N ILE A 11 13.69 -23.86 -25.54
CA ILE A 11 13.82 -22.41 -25.47
C ILE A 11 12.69 -21.73 -26.25
N LEU A 12 12.37 -22.22 -27.45
CA LEU A 12 11.32 -21.63 -28.28
C LEU A 12 9.93 -21.79 -27.63
N VAL A 13 9.64 -22.95 -27.05
CA VAL A 13 8.41 -23.19 -26.28
C VAL A 13 8.35 -22.29 -25.05
N GLY A 14 9.47 -22.11 -24.34
CA GLY A 14 9.55 -21.19 -23.20
C GLY A 14 9.27 -19.74 -23.59
N VAL A 15 9.84 -19.27 -24.70
CA VAL A 15 9.59 -17.91 -25.22
C VAL A 15 8.13 -17.75 -25.64
N ALA A 16 7.53 -18.74 -26.31
CA ALA A 16 6.12 -18.70 -26.70
C ALA A 16 5.18 -18.67 -25.48
N LEU A 17 5.49 -19.44 -24.44
CA LEU A 17 4.78 -19.41 -23.15
C LEU A 17 4.89 -18.01 -22.52
N VAL A 18 6.09 -17.46 -22.39
CA VAL A 18 6.33 -16.10 -21.87
C VAL A 18 5.51 -15.07 -22.65
N LEU A 19 5.51 -15.11 -23.99
CA LEU A 19 4.73 -14.18 -24.81
C LEU A 19 3.21 -14.34 -24.61
N LEU A 20 2.71 -15.56 -24.47
CA LEU A 20 1.30 -15.83 -24.16
C LEU A 20 0.91 -15.33 -22.77
N LEU A 21 1.75 -15.56 -21.75
CA LEU A 21 1.59 -15.04 -20.40
C LEU A 21 1.55 -13.50 -20.39
N GLY A 22 2.36 -12.85 -21.23
CA GLY A 22 2.32 -11.40 -21.40
C GLY A 22 1.04 -10.89 -22.03
N LYS A 23 0.48 -11.61 -23.00
CA LYS A 23 -0.80 -11.26 -23.61
C LYS A 23 -1.99 -11.42 -22.65
N ILE A 24 -1.92 -12.31 -21.68
CA ILE A 24 -2.93 -12.50 -20.62
C ILE A 24 -2.83 -11.38 -19.55
N GLY A 25 -1.80 -10.52 -19.60
CA GLY A 25 -1.63 -9.43 -18.64
C GLY A 25 -1.03 -9.89 -17.31
N VAL A 26 -0.41 -11.07 -17.26
CA VAL A 26 0.25 -11.56 -16.05
C VAL A 26 1.46 -10.67 -15.70
N PHE A 27 2.22 -10.20 -16.71
CA PHE A 27 3.32 -9.25 -16.48
C PHE A 27 2.85 -7.87 -16.04
N THR A 28 1.70 -7.40 -16.53
CA THR A 28 1.14 -6.12 -16.08
C THR A 28 0.59 -6.22 -14.66
N PHE A 29 -0.05 -7.32 -14.29
CA PHE A 29 -0.50 -7.58 -12.92
C PHE A 29 0.68 -7.72 -11.94
N ILE A 30 1.67 -8.55 -12.27
CA ILE A 30 2.87 -8.74 -11.43
C ILE A 30 3.67 -7.44 -11.35
N GLY A 31 3.85 -6.72 -12.46
CA GLY A 31 4.50 -5.42 -12.46
C GLY A 31 3.76 -4.39 -11.61
N ALA A 32 2.44 -4.34 -11.70
CA ALA A 32 1.60 -3.48 -10.88
C ALA A 32 1.65 -3.84 -9.37
N LEU A 33 1.80 -5.12 -9.03
CA LEU A 33 1.89 -5.56 -7.65
C LEU A 33 3.29 -5.36 -7.06
N LEU A 34 4.33 -5.59 -7.87
CA LEU A 34 5.73 -5.57 -7.43
C LEU A 34 6.36 -4.18 -7.47
N TRP A 35 5.87 -3.23 -8.29
CA TRP A 35 6.49 -1.90 -8.37
C TRP A 35 6.60 -1.18 -7.01
N PRO A 36 5.61 -1.20 -6.09
CA PRO A 36 5.73 -0.52 -4.80
C PRO A 36 6.80 -1.17 -3.91
N LEU A 37 6.88 -2.51 -3.96
CA LEU A 37 7.87 -3.26 -3.18
C LEU A 37 9.29 -3.02 -3.69
N VAL A 38 9.47 -3.04 -5.01
CA VAL A 38 10.80 -2.88 -5.62
C VAL A 38 11.27 -1.42 -5.61
N LEU A 39 10.39 -0.46 -5.89
CA LEU A 39 10.77 0.95 -6.03
C LEU A 39 10.73 1.73 -4.71
N LEU A 40 9.96 1.30 -3.71
CA LEU A 40 9.83 2.06 -2.45
C LEU A 40 10.36 1.26 -1.26
N VAL A 41 9.91 0.01 -1.08
CA VAL A 41 10.35 -0.79 0.09
C VAL A 41 11.82 -1.16 0.00
N LEU A 42 12.29 -1.60 -1.18
CA LEU A 42 13.69 -1.99 -1.40
C LEU A 42 14.69 -0.86 -1.08
N PRO A 43 14.58 0.36 -1.65
CA PRO A 43 15.47 1.45 -1.27
C PRO A 43 15.29 1.88 0.19
N GLY A 44 14.07 1.83 0.75
CA GLY A 44 13.85 2.08 2.17
C GLY A 44 14.60 1.10 3.09
N LEU A 45 14.56 -0.20 2.77
CA LEU A 45 15.30 -1.25 3.48
C LEU A 45 16.81 -1.11 3.32
N VAL A 46 17.28 -0.74 2.12
CA VAL A 46 18.69 -0.47 1.87
C VAL A 46 19.17 0.71 2.71
N LEU A 47 18.38 1.78 2.84
CA LEU A 47 18.70 2.91 3.72
C LEU A 47 18.80 2.46 5.19
N HIS A 48 17.88 1.61 5.67
CA HIS A 48 17.97 1.05 7.03
C HIS A 48 19.22 0.17 7.22
N ALA A 49 19.54 -0.68 6.24
CA ALA A 49 20.73 -1.52 6.29
C ALA A 49 22.03 -0.70 6.29
N LEU A 50 22.09 0.38 5.51
CA LEU A 50 23.24 1.29 5.45
C LEU A 50 23.42 2.07 6.76
N VAL A 51 22.32 2.58 7.36
CA VAL A 51 22.42 3.23 8.67
C VAL A 51 22.83 2.24 9.76
N PHE A 52 22.29 1.02 9.75
CA PHE A 52 22.69 -0.03 10.69
C PHE A 52 24.17 -0.41 10.55
N ASN A 53 24.68 -0.41 9.31
CA ASN A 53 26.09 -0.63 9.02
C ASN A 53 27.00 0.59 9.30
N ARG A 54 26.45 1.67 9.90
CA ARG A 54 27.12 2.95 10.16
C ARG A 54 27.76 3.62 8.95
N THR A 55 27.33 3.27 7.74
CA THR A 55 27.84 3.91 6.52
C THR A 55 27.14 5.23 6.22
N LEU A 56 25.93 5.43 6.75
CA LEU A 56 25.16 6.66 6.60
C LEU A 56 24.82 7.31 7.96
N PRO A 57 24.68 8.65 8.00
CA PRO A 57 24.23 9.37 9.19
C PRO A 57 22.81 8.94 9.57
N SER A 58 22.50 8.99 10.87
CA SER A 58 21.20 8.63 11.45
C SER A 58 20.02 9.36 10.79
N ALA A 59 20.26 10.55 10.22
CA ALA A 59 19.29 11.31 9.45
C ALA A 59 18.70 10.55 8.24
N ALA A 60 19.43 9.58 7.68
CA ALA A 60 18.97 8.78 6.53
C ALA A 60 17.92 7.71 6.90
N VAL A 61 17.66 7.47 8.19
CA VAL A 61 16.56 6.58 8.64
C VAL A 61 15.21 7.21 8.39
N PHE A 62 15.11 8.56 8.45
CA PHE A 62 13.86 9.26 8.17
C PHE A 62 13.27 8.94 6.79
N PRO A 63 14.00 9.17 5.67
CA PRO A 63 13.48 8.78 4.37
C PRO A 63 13.30 7.26 4.29
N GLY A 64 14.15 6.45 4.95
CA GLY A 64 13.98 5.00 5.01
C GLY A 64 12.59 4.57 5.51
N GLY A 65 12.20 5.03 6.71
CA GLY A 65 10.90 4.75 7.31
C GLY A 65 9.74 5.26 6.46
N VAL A 66 9.85 6.48 5.91
CA VAL A 66 8.83 7.05 5.01
C VAL A 66 8.64 6.19 3.75
N LEU A 67 9.74 5.79 3.10
CA LEU A 67 9.72 4.98 1.88
C LEU A 67 9.12 3.59 2.13
N VAL A 68 9.48 2.93 3.25
CA VAL A 68 8.89 1.63 3.61
C VAL A 68 7.40 1.75 3.85
N THR A 69 6.98 2.76 4.62
CA THR A 69 5.56 2.97 4.94
C THR A 69 4.75 3.26 3.67
N TYR A 70 5.26 4.10 2.78
CA TYR A 70 4.60 4.41 1.51
C TYR A 70 4.57 3.20 0.57
N GLY A 71 5.64 2.42 0.52
CA GLY A 71 5.69 1.19 -0.26
C GLY A 71 4.60 0.19 0.17
N ILE A 72 4.35 0.05 1.47
CA ILE A 72 3.26 -0.77 2.01
C ILE A 72 1.88 -0.21 1.60
N LEU A 73 1.69 1.12 1.68
CA LEU A 73 0.43 1.76 1.27
C LEU A 73 0.12 1.54 -0.22
N PHE A 74 1.10 1.76 -1.09
CA PHE A 74 0.96 1.55 -2.53
C PHE A 74 0.79 0.07 -2.88
N PHE A 75 1.39 -0.85 -2.11
CA PHE A 75 1.15 -2.29 -2.25
C PHE A 75 -0.30 -2.66 -1.89
N LEU A 76 -0.84 -2.10 -0.81
CA LEU A 76 -2.26 -2.26 -0.44
C LEU A 76 -3.20 -1.72 -1.53
N CYS A 77 -2.93 -0.52 -2.06
CA CYS A 77 -3.68 0.04 -3.19
C CYS A 77 -3.59 -0.83 -4.44
N SER A 78 -2.47 -1.51 -4.67
CA SER A 78 -2.33 -2.43 -5.81
C SER A 78 -3.13 -3.72 -5.63
N LEU A 79 -3.22 -4.24 -4.40
CA LEU A 79 -3.99 -5.45 -4.06
C LEU A 79 -5.51 -5.23 -4.08
N PHE A 80 -5.97 -4.18 -3.41
CA PHE A 80 -7.41 -3.93 -3.19
C PHE A 80 -8.00 -2.91 -4.17
N GLY A 81 -7.17 -2.27 -4.98
CA GLY A 81 -7.55 -1.26 -5.95
C GLY A 81 -7.28 0.17 -5.50
N TRP A 82 -7.04 1.05 -6.48
CA TRP A 82 -6.68 2.45 -6.26
C TRP A 82 -7.77 3.29 -5.58
N GLY A 83 -9.01 2.80 -5.52
CA GLY A 83 -10.09 3.43 -4.76
C GLY A 83 -9.81 3.50 -3.25
N LEU A 84 -8.98 2.60 -2.70
CA LEU A 84 -8.58 2.64 -1.29
C LEU A 84 -7.73 3.86 -0.96
N MET A 85 -7.13 4.54 -1.94
CA MET A 85 -6.35 5.75 -1.70
C MET A 85 -7.17 6.85 -1.02
N SER A 86 -8.48 6.92 -1.30
CA SER A 86 -9.39 7.86 -0.66
C SER A 86 -9.53 7.62 0.85
N ILE A 87 -9.25 6.40 1.32
CA ILE A 87 -9.34 6.00 2.74
C ILE A 87 -7.94 5.98 3.36
N LEU A 88 -6.93 5.55 2.60
CA LEU A 88 -5.55 5.34 3.05
C LEU A 88 -4.71 6.62 3.06
N TRP A 89 -5.19 7.75 2.54
CA TRP A 89 -4.43 9.01 2.52
C TRP A 89 -3.86 9.44 3.88
N PRO A 90 -4.50 9.21 5.06
CA PRO A 90 -3.90 9.57 6.34
C PRO A 90 -2.62 8.77 6.60
N GLY A 91 -2.45 7.61 5.96
CA GLY A 91 -1.24 6.82 5.98
C GLY A 91 0.00 7.57 5.49
N PHE A 92 -0.15 8.62 4.66
CA PHE A 92 0.99 9.48 4.30
C PHE A 92 1.53 10.23 5.52
N ILE A 93 0.64 10.75 6.37
CA ILE A 93 1.00 11.38 7.64
C ILE A 93 1.63 10.35 8.58
N PHE A 94 1.12 9.11 8.57
CA PHE A 94 1.70 8.01 9.34
C PHE A 94 3.14 7.70 8.92
N GLY A 95 3.44 7.67 7.61
CA GLY A 95 4.80 7.45 7.13
C GLY A 95 5.80 8.48 7.63
N ILE A 96 5.41 9.76 7.66
CA ILE A 96 6.22 10.84 8.25
C ILE A 96 6.42 10.63 9.75
N ALA A 97 5.36 10.23 10.46
CA ALA A 97 5.42 9.92 11.88
C ALA A 97 6.37 8.76 12.20
N VAL A 98 6.32 7.67 11.40
CA VAL A 98 7.20 6.51 11.54
C VAL A 98 8.66 6.89 11.28
N GLY A 99 8.94 7.60 10.18
CA GLY A 99 10.29 8.07 9.89
C GLY A 99 10.86 8.97 10.99
N LEU A 100 10.05 9.88 11.54
CA LEU A 100 10.44 10.71 12.69
C LEU A 100 10.68 9.88 13.94
N TYR A 101 9.82 8.90 14.22
CA TYR A 101 9.95 8.03 15.38
C TYR A 101 11.25 7.22 15.34
N GLU A 102 11.58 6.65 14.18
CA GLU A 102 12.82 5.88 14.00
C GLU A 102 14.07 6.75 14.13
N LEU A 103 14.06 7.99 13.64
CA LEU A 103 15.16 8.94 13.88
C LEU A 103 15.49 9.10 15.36
N VAL A 104 14.47 9.32 16.20
CA VAL A 104 14.69 9.55 17.64
C VAL A 104 15.02 8.26 18.40
N TYR A 105 14.75 7.10 17.80
CA TYR A 105 15.18 5.82 18.35
C TYR A 105 16.67 5.57 18.08
N PHE A 106 17.15 5.85 16.87
CA PHE A 106 18.56 5.66 16.50
C PHE A 106 19.49 6.73 17.08
N GLU A 107 19.05 7.98 17.24
CA GLU A 107 19.80 9.02 17.93
C GLU A 107 19.50 9.00 19.44
N LYS A 108 20.25 8.17 20.19
CA LYS A 108 20.26 8.18 21.67
C LYS A 108 20.67 9.57 22.17
N GLY A 109 19.70 10.39 22.58
CA GLY A 109 19.92 11.69 23.24
C GLY A 109 19.14 12.88 22.65
N ARG A 110 18.34 12.67 21.61
CA ARG A 110 17.55 13.75 20.99
C ARG A 110 16.27 14.05 21.77
N ASP A 111 15.89 15.33 21.76
CA ASP A 111 14.85 15.93 22.60
C ASP A 111 13.55 15.13 22.69
N ASN A 112 13.02 15.01 23.92
CA ASN A 112 11.73 14.35 24.19
C ASN A 112 10.58 15.00 23.39
N GLY A 113 10.70 16.29 23.04
CA GLY A 113 9.73 17.01 22.23
C GLY A 113 9.53 16.41 20.83
N LEU A 114 10.60 15.94 20.18
CA LEU A 114 10.48 15.36 18.83
C LEU A 114 9.78 14.00 18.85
N ARG A 115 9.94 13.21 19.92
CA ARG A 115 9.17 11.97 20.13
C ARG A 115 7.69 12.25 20.30
N MET A 116 7.34 13.26 21.10
CA MET A 116 5.95 13.68 21.28
C MET A 116 5.31 14.13 19.95
N ILE A 117 6.05 14.87 19.12
CA ILE A 117 5.59 15.27 17.79
C ILE A 117 5.34 14.04 16.91
N ALA A 118 6.27 13.09 16.87
CA ALA A 118 6.12 11.86 16.09
C ALA A 118 4.88 11.06 16.53
N ILE A 119 4.70 10.86 17.83
CA ILE A 119 3.54 10.16 18.39
C ILE A 119 2.24 10.93 18.12
N GLY A 120 2.28 12.27 18.24
CA GLY A 120 1.14 13.14 17.93
C GLY A 120 0.70 13.01 16.47
N LEU A 121 1.64 13.06 15.53
CA LEU A 121 1.33 12.84 14.11
C LEU A 121 0.78 11.44 13.84
N ALA A 122 1.33 10.40 14.49
CA ALA A 122 0.82 9.04 14.36
C ALA A 122 -0.63 8.92 14.85
N LEU A 123 -0.93 9.51 16.02
CA LEU A 123 -2.28 9.54 16.58
C LEU A 123 -3.25 10.30 15.68
N VAL A 124 -2.87 11.48 15.19
CA VAL A 124 -3.70 12.26 14.27
C VAL A 124 -3.99 11.48 12.99
N SER A 125 -2.99 10.82 12.43
CA SER A 125 -3.15 9.96 11.25
C SER A 125 -4.16 8.83 11.50
N VAL A 126 -4.03 8.12 12.64
CA VAL A 126 -4.95 7.03 13.01
C VAL A 126 -6.37 7.55 13.20
N VAL A 127 -6.55 8.68 13.88
CA VAL A 127 -7.86 9.30 14.07
C VAL A 127 -8.48 9.69 12.73
N LEU A 128 -7.71 10.30 11.83
CA LEU A 128 -8.17 10.66 10.49
C LEU A 128 -8.55 9.43 9.66
N LEU A 129 -7.80 8.34 9.78
CA LEU A 129 -8.09 7.07 9.09
C LEU A 129 -9.40 6.46 9.60
N LEU A 130 -9.57 6.39 10.92
CA LEU A 130 -10.81 5.91 11.54
C LEU A 130 -12.01 6.77 11.12
N PHE A 131 -11.85 8.10 11.13
CA PHE A 131 -12.89 9.01 10.68
C PHE A 131 -13.25 8.76 9.21
N ASN A 132 -12.26 8.63 8.33
CA ASN A 132 -12.50 8.37 6.91
C ASN A 132 -13.21 7.03 6.68
N LEU A 133 -12.84 6.00 7.45
CA LEU A 133 -13.47 4.68 7.41
C LEU A 133 -14.95 4.76 7.84
N VAL A 134 -15.26 5.46 8.93
CA VAL A 134 -16.62 5.63 9.42
C VAL A 134 -17.49 6.38 8.40
N PHE A 135 -16.99 7.45 7.78
CA PHE A 135 -17.74 8.20 6.76
C PHE A 135 -18.03 7.35 5.53
N THR A 136 -17.03 6.59 5.08
CA THR A 136 -17.16 5.68 3.95
C THR A 136 -18.20 4.60 4.24
N VAL A 137 -18.16 3.97 5.42
CA VAL A 137 -19.16 2.95 5.81
C VAL A 137 -20.55 3.58 5.96
N SER A 138 -20.64 4.79 6.51
CA SER A 138 -21.92 5.47 6.77
C SER A 138 -22.70 5.75 5.49
N ILE A 139 -22.03 6.16 4.40
CA ILE A 139 -22.72 6.42 3.14
C ILE A 139 -23.26 5.13 2.52
N TYR A 140 -22.54 4.01 2.62
CA TYR A 140 -23.04 2.71 2.17
C TYR A 140 -24.24 2.23 3.01
N VAL A 141 -24.22 2.41 4.33
CA VAL A 141 -25.37 2.09 5.20
C VAL A 141 -26.59 2.91 4.79
N PHE A 142 -26.42 4.20 4.51
CA PHE A 142 -27.50 5.07 4.06
C PHE A 142 -28.08 4.62 2.71
N ILE A 143 -27.21 4.24 1.76
CA ILE A 143 -27.62 3.70 0.45
C ILE A 143 -28.41 2.41 0.61
N VAL A 144 -27.91 1.45 1.41
CA VAL A 144 -28.59 0.17 1.64
C VAL A 144 -29.95 0.39 2.30
N LEU A 145 -30.05 1.32 3.25
CA LEU A 145 -31.31 1.66 3.90
C LEU A 145 -32.31 2.27 2.92
N LEU A 146 -31.86 3.18 2.03
CA LEU A 146 -32.70 3.74 0.97
C LEU A 146 -33.17 2.66 -0.02
N LEU A 147 -32.27 1.74 -0.38
CA LEU A 147 -32.53 0.66 -1.31
C LEU A 147 -33.52 -0.35 -0.70
N ALA A 148 -33.36 -0.68 0.57
CA ALA A 148 -34.29 -1.50 1.33
C ALA A 148 -35.66 -0.80 1.45
N ALA A 149 -35.71 0.50 1.76
CA ALA A 149 -36.94 1.27 1.81
C ALA A 149 -37.66 1.29 0.44
N GLY A 150 -36.91 1.46 -0.65
CA GLY A 150 -37.45 1.38 -2.02
C GLY A 150 -38.02 0.00 -2.36
N VAL A 151 -37.32 -1.08 -2.00
CA VAL A 151 -37.80 -2.46 -2.18
C VAL A 151 -39.05 -2.71 -1.35
N VAL A 152 -39.07 -2.26 -0.09
CA VAL A 152 -40.24 -2.38 0.79
C VAL A 152 -41.43 -1.63 0.21
N LEU A 153 -41.25 -0.43 -0.35
CA LEU A 153 -42.32 0.32 -1.00
C LEU A 153 -42.89 -0.39 -2.24
N ILE A 154 -42.04 -1.01 -3.07
CA ILE A 154 -42.49 -1.76 -4.25
C ILE A 154 -43.27 -3.01 -3.84
N VAL A 155 -42.78 -3.75 -2.84
CA VAL A 155 -43.44 -4.97 -2.35
C VAL A 155 -44.71 -4.66 -1.55
N SER A 156 -44.71 -3.55 -0.79
CA SER A 156 -45.86 -3.06 -0.03
C SER A 156 -46.83 -2.25 -0.90
N GLY A 157 -46.50 -2.03 -2.18
CA GLY A 157 -47.36 -1.52 -3.25
C GLY A 157 -48.51 -2.48 -3.53
N LYS A 158 -49.37 -2.65 -2.53
CA LYS A 158 -50.64 -3.35 -2.60
C LYS A 158 -51.54 -2.56 -3.54
N ARG A 159 -51.56 -3.01 -4.81
CA ARG A 159 -52.61 -2.83 -5.83
C ARG A 159 -53.52 -1.62 -5.58
N ILE A 160 -53.04 -0.43 -5.92
CA ILE A 160 -53.87 0.78 -5.97
C ILE A 160 -54.63 0.71 -7.29
N TRP A 161 -55.87 0.19 -7.23
CA TRP A 161 -56.87 0.32 -8.28
C TRP A 161 -57.43 1.74 -8.28
#